data_AF-A0A9E1HDB4-F1
#
_entry.id   AF-A0A9E1HDB4-F1
#
_cell.length_a   1.000
_cell.length_b   1.000
_cell.length_c   1.000
_cell.angle_alpha   90.00
_cell.angle_beta   90.00
_cell.angle_gamma   90.00
#
_symmetry.space_group_name_H-M   'P 1'
#
loop_
_entity.id
_entity.type
_entity.pdbx_description
1 polymer ?
#
loop_
_entity_poly.entity_id
_entity_poly.type
_entity_poly.pdbx_seq_one_letter_code
_entity_poly.pdbx_strand_id
1 'polypeptide(L)'
;MTKWVCTVCGYVYEGEAAPAECPVCHVGADKFKKVEGDLTLAAEHEYGVYAKTVKNNPEISDEDKKYIFDQLKANFDGECSEVGMYLCMARIAHREGYPEV
;
A
#
# COMPACT_ATOMS: atom_id res chain seq x y z
N MET A 1 18.03 -4.31 20.40
CA MET A 1 18.94 -3.57 19.50
C MET A 1 18.11 -2.57 18.73
N THR A 2 18.55 -1.32 18.66
CA THR A 2 17.83 -0.26 17.93
C THR A 2 17.96 -0.50 16.44
N LYS A 3 16.84 -0.46 15.70
CA LYS A 3 16.83 -0.53 14.24
C LYS A 3 16.54 0.84 13.65
N TRP A 4 17.20 1.15 12.56
CA TRP A 4 17.06 2.39 11.82
C TRP A 4 16.69 2.05 10.38
N VAL A 5 15.57 2.59 9.89
CA VAL A 5 15.14 2.39 8.50
C VAL A 5 15.41 3.66 7.70
N CYS A 6 16.07 3.51 6.56
CA CYS A 6 16.22 4.58 5.59
C CYS A 6 14.85 4.88 4.97
N THR A 7 14.36 6.12 5.08
CA THR A 7 13.05 6.53 4.54
C THR A 7 13.04 6.64 3.01
N VAL A 8 14.19 6.53 2.36
CA VAL A 8 14.33 6.67 0.90
C VAL A 8 14.36 5.31 0.21
N CYS A 9 15.18 4.37 0.70
CA CYS A 9 15.34 3.05 0.07
C CYS A 9 14.87 1.86 0.92
N GLY A 10 14.47 2.09 2.18
CA GLY A 10 14.02 1.03 3.09
C GLY A 10 15.14 0.20 3.72
N TYR A 11 16.43 0.54 3.50
CA TYR A 11 17.54 -0.16 4.15
C TYR A 11 17.43 -0.12 5.68
N VAL A 12 17.56 -1.28 6.33
CA VAL A 12 17.50 -1.42 7.79
C VAL A 12 18.91 -1.60 8.34
N TYR A 13 19.32 -0.69 9.21
CA TYR A 13 20.56 -0.75 9.97
C TYR A 13 20.27 -1.11 11.44
N GLU A 14 21.04 -2.04 12.00
CA GLU A 14 20.95 -2.43 13.41
C GLU A 14 22.17 -1.88 14.17
N GLY A 15 21.95 -0.96 15.10
CA GLY A 15 23.03 -0.29 15.84
C GLY A 15 22.52 0.83 16.75
N GLU A 16 23.38 1.32 17.64
CA GLU A 16 22.99 2.33 18.65
C GLU A 16 22.60 3.67 18.02
N ALA A 17 23.21 4.05 16.89
CA ALA A 17 22.94 5.28 16.14
C ALA A 17 22.77 5.00 14.64
N ALA A 18 22.04 5.87 13.93
CA ALA A 18 21.93 5.80 12.47
C ALA A 18 23.31 5.93 11.80
N PRO A 19 23.57 5.22 10.69
CA PRO A 19 24.82 5.37 9.96
C PRO A 19 24.91 6.78 9.33
N ALA A 20 26.12 7.32 9.24
CA ALA A 20 26.38 8.65 8.67
C ALA A 20 25.88 8.77 7.22
N GLU A 21 25.96 7.67 6.48
CA GLU A 21 25.56 7.56 5.09
C GLU A 21 24.86 6.21 4.86
N CYS A 22 23.77 6.20 4.11
CA CYS A 22 23.10 4.97 3.71
C CYS A 22 23.96 4.19 2.70
N PRO A 23 24.27 2.90 2.92
CA PRO A 23 25.09 2.12 2.00
C PRO A 23 24.41 1.77 0.67
N VAL A 24 23.10 2.00 0.56
CA VAL A 24 22.31 1.66 -0.65
C VAL A 24 22.06 2.88 -1.52
N CYS A 25 21.60 3.99 -0.91
CA CYS A 25 21.21 5.19 -1.65
C CYS A 25 22.03 6.43 -1.30
N HIS A 26 23.08 6.29 -0.49
CA HIS A 26 24.06 7.34 -0.19
C HIS A 26 23.49 8.64 0.40
N VAL A 27 22.28 8.57 0.97
CA VAL A 27 21.66 9.69 1.69
C VAL A 27 22.25 9.79 3.11
N GLY A 28 22.24 11.00 3.66
CA GLY A 28 22.74 11.25 5.01
C GLY A 28 21.91 10.58 6.11
N ALA A 29 22.48 10.58 7.32
CA ALA A 29 21.84 10.10 8.54
C ALA A 29 20.48 10.78 8.84
N ASP A 30 20.22 11.96 8.28
CA ASP A 30 18.96 12.70 8.42
C ASP A 30 17.75 11.95 7.83
N LYS A 31 17.99 10.99 6.94
CA LYS A 31 16.95 10.16 6.31
C LYS A 31 16.75 8.80 6.99
N PHE A 32 17.34 8.58 8.17
CA PHE A 32 17.09 7.37 8.95
C PHE A 32 16.07 7.63 10.05
N LYS A 33 15.01 6.82 10.08
CA LYS A 33 14.00 6.83 11.13
C LYS A 33 14.24 5.66 12.08
N LYS A 34 14.27 5.95 13.38
CA LYS A 34 14.33 4.91 14.42
C LYS A 34 13.03 4.11 14.40
N VAL A 35 13.13 2.80 14.31
CA VAL A 35 11.98 1.88 14.41
C VAL A 35 11.71 1.67 15.90
N GLU A 36 10.67 2.32 16.42
CA GLU A 36 10.17 2.15 17.79
C GLU A 36 8.85 1.38 17.75
N GLY A 37 8.80 0.20 18.38
CA GLY A 37 7.60 -0.65 18.46
C GLY A 37 7.63 -1.91 17.57
N ASP A 38 6.50 -2.64 17.55
CA ASP A 38 6.29 -3.80 16.68
C ASP A 38 6.43 -3.38 15.20
N LEU A 39 7.06 -4.23 14.39
CA LEU A 39 7.26 -4.01 12.95
C LEU A 39 5.90 -3.81 12.28
N THR A 40 5.55 -2.56 11.96
CA THR A 40 4.39 -2.25 11.12
C THR A 40 4.68 -2.74 9.70
N LEU A 41 3.74 -3.48 9.12
CA LEU A 41 3.86 -3.98 7.75
C LEU A 41 3.99 -2.76 6.81
N ALA A 42 4.87 -2.85 5.80
CA ALA A 42 5.12 -1.76 4.85
C ALA A 42 3.85 -1.30 4.07
N ALA A 43 2.78 -2.09 4.12
CA ALA A 43 1.48 -1.81 3.53
C ALA A 43 0.39 -1.83 4.61
N GLU A 44 0.47 -0.92 5.59
CA GLU A 44 -0.74 -0.53 6.32
C GLU A 44 -1.65 0.19 5.32
N HIS A 45 -2.66 -0.53 4.83
CA HIS A 45 -3.72 0.05 4.01
C HIS A 45 -4.53 1.00 4.90
N GLU A 46 -4.07 2.23 5.03
CA GLU A 46 -4.80 3.26 5.75
C GLU A 46 -6.18 3.44 5.09
N TYR A 47 -7.24 3.24 5.86
CA TYR A 47 -8.58 3.48 5.37
C TYR A 47 -8.77 4.98 5.07
N GLY A 48 -9.29 5.30 3.88
CA GLY A 48 -9.58 6.67 3.49
C GLY A 48 -8.39 7.49 3.00
N VAL A 49 -7.28 6.86 2.56
CA VAL A 49 -6.12 7.56 1.95
C VAL A 49 -6.53 8.56 0.87
N TYR A 50 -7.47 8.19 -0.02
CA TYR A 50 -7.99 9.10 -1.04
C TYR A 50 -8.51 10.43 -0.47
N ALA A 51 -9.16 10.41 0.69
CA ALA A 51 -9.64 11.63 1.33
C ALA A 51 -8.49 12.50 1.87
N LYS A 52 -7.44 11.87 2.41
CA LYS A 52 -6.27 12.54 2.98
C LYS A 52 -5.34 13.12 1.90
N THR A 53 -5.12 12.39 0.81
CA THR A 53 -4.08 12.72 -0.17
C THR A 53 -4.60 13.37 -1.44
N VAL A 54 -5.86 13.10 -1.83
CA VAL A 54 -6.41 13.56 -3.11
C VAL A 54 -7.59 14.52 -2.91
N LYS A 55 -8.66 14.08 -2.23
CA LYS A 55 -9.92 14.85 -2.13
C LYS A 55 -9.74 16.24 -1.50
N ASN A 56 -8.96 16.30 -0.43
CA ASN A 56 -8.76 17.53 0.35
C ASN A 56 -7.47 18.28 -0.02
N ASN A 57 -6.78 17.86 -1.08
CA ASN A 57 -5.51 18.47 -1.48
C ASN A 57 -5.75 19.64 -2.46
N PRO A 58 -5.39 20.88 -2.10
CA PRO A 58 -5.52 22.04 -2.98
C PRO A 58 -4.49 22.07 -4.12
N GLU A 59 -3.42 21.26 -4.06
CA GLU A 59 -2.38 21.20 -5.11
C GLU A 59 -2.79 20.35 -6.32
N ILE A 60 -3.90 19.61 -6.22
CA ILE A 60 -4.39 18.74 -7.29
C ILE A 60 -5.56 19.44 -7.98
N SER A 61 -5.52 19.48 -9.31
CA SER A 61 -6.61 20.04 -10.13
C SER A 61 -7.92 19.27 -9.92
N ASP A 62 -9.04 19.93 -10.16
CA ASP A 62 -10.35 19.28 -10.00
C ASP A 62 -10.58 18.23 -11.08
N GLU A 63 -9.97 18.41 -12.26
CA GLU A 63 -9.91 17.43 -13.34
C GLU A 63 -9.17 16.15 -12.91
N ASP A 64 -8.01 16.29 -12.28
CA ASP A 64 -7.21 15.15 -11.81
C ASP A 64 -7.91 14.42 -10.65
N LYS A 65 -8.51 15.17 -9.71
CA LYS A 65 -9.31 14.55 -8.62
C LYS A 65 -10.44 13.69 -9.17
N LYS A 66 -11.12 14.18 -10.21
CA LYS A 66 -12.20 13.46 -10.88
C LYS A 66 -11.66 12.23 -11.62
N TYR A 67 -10.57 12.37 -12.38
CA TYR A 67 -9.94 11.25 -13.09
C TYR A 67 -9.51 10.13 -12.12
N ILE A 68 -8.82 10.49 -11.04
CA ILE A 68 -8.38 9.53 -10.01
C ILE A 68 -9.58 8.83 -9.38
N PHE A 69 -10.65 9.57 -9.07
CA PHE A 69 -11.88 8.99 -8.51
C PHE A 69 -12.56 8.01 -9.46
N ASP A 70 -12.70 8.38 -10.73
CA ASP A 70 -13.37 7.55 -11.74
C ASP A 70 -12.58 6.25 -11.97
N GLN A 71 -11.24 6.31 -11.98
CA GLN A 71 -10.40 5.11 -12.09
C GLN A 71 -10.50 4.22 -10.85
N LEU A 72 -10.48 4.79 -9.64
CA LEU A 72 -10.67 4.02 -8.40
C LEU A 72 -12.03 3.31 -8.39
N LYS A 73 -13.07 4.00 -8.85
CA LYS A 73 -14.41 3.45 -8.97
C LYS A 73 -14.49 2.35 -10.02
N ALA A 74 -13.89 2.55 -11.20
CA ALA A 74 -13.83 1.53 -12.25
C ALA A 74 -13.12 0.26 -11.79
N ASN A 75 -12.01 0.38 -11.04
CA ASN A 75 -11.32 -0.76 -10.44
C ASN A 75 -12.20 -1.47 -9.42
N PHE A 76 -12.85 -0.72 -8.52
CA PHE A 76 -13.76 -1.31 -7.53
C PHE A 76 -14.92 -2.05 -8.19
N ASP A 77 -15.56 -1.44 -9.19
CA ASP A 77 -16.68 -2.03 -9.91
C ASP A 77 -16.23 -3.27 -10.70
N GLY A 78 -15.05 -3.23 -11.33
CA GLY A 78 -14.44 -4.36 -12.02
C GLY A 78 -14.20 -5.54 -11.09
N GLU A 79 -13.40 -5.34 -10.04
CA GLU A 79 -13.07 -6.36 -9.04
C GLU A 79 -14.33 -6.94 -8.37
N CYS A 80 -15.30 -6.11 -7.99
CA CYS A 80 -16.54 -6.58 -7.36
C CYS A 80 -17.41 -7.38 -8.33
N SER A 81 -17.45 -6.99 -9.62
CA SER A 81 -18.21 -7.72 -10.63
C SER A 81 -17.57 -9.09 -10.95
N GLU A 82 -16.24 -9.15 -10.98
CA GLU A 82 -15.50 -10.38 -11.22
C GLU A 82 -15.64 -11.37 -10.06
N VAL A 83 -15.52 -10.90 -8.82
CA VAL A 83 -15.72 -11.76 -7.62
C VAL A 83 -17.12 -12.36 -7.60
N GLY A 84 -18.16 -11.59 -7.98
CA GLY A 84 -19.52 -12.11 -8.10
C GLY A 84 -19.64 -13.23 -9.13
N MET A 85 -18.92 -13.11 -10.24
CA MET A 85 -18.87 -14.12 -11.29
C MET A 85 -18.13 -15.39 -10.81
N TYR A 86 -16.96 -15.25 -10.19
CA TYR A 86 -16.21 -16.40 -9.65
C TYR A 86 -17.03 -17.16 -8.59
N LEU A 87 -17.72 -16.46 -7.68
CA LEU A 87 -18.59 -17.08 -6.70
C LEU A 87 -19.78 -17.83 -7.33
N CYS A 88 -20.34 -17.28 -8.41
CA CYS A 88 -21.41 -17.94 -9.16
C CYS A 88 -20.89 -19.23 -9.82
N MET A 89 -19.75 -19.15 -10.50
CA MET A 89 -19.12 -20.29 -11.18
C MET A 89 -18.72 -21.39 -10.20
N ALA A 90 -18.08 -21.03 -9.07
CA ALA A 90 -17.72 -21.99 -8.02
C ALA A 90 -18.96 -22.72 -7.45
N ARG A 91 -20.08 -22.02 -7.28
CA ARG A 91 -21.35 -22.64 -6.83
C ARG A 91 -21.93 -23.59 -7.87
N ILE A 92 -21.80 -23.28 -9.17
CA ILE A 92 -22.23 -24.16 -10.25
C ILE A 92 -21.33 -25.40 -10.31
N ALA A 93 -19.99 -25.21 -10.27
CA ALA A 93 -19.02 -26.30 -10.25
C ALA A 93 -19.27 -27.26 -9.08
N HIS A 94 -19.53 -26.73 -7.88
CA HIS A 94 -19.91 -27.54 -6.73
C HIS A 94 -21.19 -28.36 -6.96
N ARG A 95 -22.20 -27.80 -7.65
CA ARG A 95 -23.45 -28.50 -7.99
C ARG A 95 -23.26 -29.58 -9.05
N GLU A 96 -22.35 -29.36 -9.99
CA GLU A 96 -22.00 -30.32 -11.05
C GLU A 96 -21.04 -31.42 -10.58
N GLY A 97 -20.56 -31.34 -9.33
CA GLY A 97 -19.70 -32.36 -8.72
C GLY A 97 -18.20 -32.11 -8.88
N TYR A 98 -17.80 -30.88 -9.19
CA TYR A 98 -16.41 -30.42 -9.26
C TYR A 98 -16.08 -29.48 -8.09
N PRO A 99 -15.97 -29.98 -6.84
CA PRO A 99 -15.80 -29.16 -5.64
C PRO A 99 -14.43 -28.48 -5.51
N GLU A 100 -13.46 -28.85 -6.35
CA GLU A 100 -12.08 -28.32 -6.34
C GLU A 100 -11.86 -27.16 -7.31
N VAL A 101 -12.92 -26.71 -8.01
CA VAL A 101 -12.95 -25.59 -8.97
C VAL A 101 -13.71 -24.41 -8.37
#